data_AF-A0A3D4BD88-F1
#
_entry.id   AF-A0A3D4BD88-F1
#
_cell.length_a   1.000
_cell.length_b   1.000
_cell.length_c   1.000
_cell.angle_alpha   90.00
_cell.angle_beta   90.00
_cell.angle_gamma   90.00
#
_symmetry.space_group_name_H-M   'P 1'
#
loop_
_entity.id
_entity.type
_entity.pdbx_description
1 polymer ?
#
loop_
_entity_poly.entity_id
_entity_poly.type
_entity_poly.pdbx_seq_one_letter_code
_entity_poly.pdbx_strand_id
1 'polypeptide(L)'
;PLPLLRDEEVIQAQPDQRGITERYVEESVRFLRENKDQPFFLYLAHMHVHLPHYPPERFVRESENGVYGAGVACIDWAADVLFHELKSLGLDDDTLVIFTSDNGSRVHGEGGSNGPLRATKGTTWEGGQRVPCIMRWPDKIPAGKTCSELTLSMDFYPTLAAIGGAEVPTDRIIDGKDIRPLIHGEEGATTPHDSFFYYKRNAIEAVRSGPWKLHIRKDDQEIGELYNLETDLGETSNVFDQHPEIVRDLMAKIDACRQDIGDDAAGIEG
;
A
#
# COMPACT_ATOMS: atom_id res chain seq x y z
N PRO A 1 -24.19 -5.66 1.67
CA PRO A 1 -23.83 -4.26 1.94
C PRO A 1 -23.85 -4.02 3.45
N LEU A 2 -22.77 -3.47 3.99
CA LEU A 2 -22.78 -2.90 5.34
C LEU A 2 -23.52 -1.54 5.27
N PRO A 3 -24.05 -1.02 6.40
CA PRO A 3 -24.63 0.31 6.41
C PRO A 3 -23.63 1.35 5.89
N LEU A 4 -24.11 2.31 5.12
CA LEU A 4 -23.37 3.54 4.86
C LEU A 4 -23.61 4.50 6.01
N LEU A 5 -22.52 5.02 6.55
CA LEU A 5 -22.54 5.97 7.64
C LEU A 5 -22.10 7.36 7.15
N ARG A 6 -22.61 8.38 7.83
CA ARG A 6 -21.98 9.70 7.92
C ARG A 6 -21.67 9.91 9.39
N ASP A 7 -20.40 10.15 9.68
CA ASP A 7 -19.89 10.14 11.06
C ASP A 7 -20.28 8.82 11.74
N GLU A 8 -21.09 8.88 12.80
CA GLU A 8 -21.57 7.71 13.54
C GLU A 8 -23.03 7.33 13.17
N GLU A 9 -23.67 8.06 12.27
CA GLU A 9 -25.07 7.86 11.90
C GLU A 9 -25.24 7.01 10.65
N VAL A 10 -26.10 6.00 10.73
CA VAL A 10 -26.48 5.20 9.57
C VAL A 10 -27.42 6.01 8.68
N ILE A 11 -26.91 6.47 7.54
CA ILE A 11 -27.71 7.20 6.54
C ILE A 11 -28.39 6.25 5.55
N GLN A 12 -27.89 5.01 5.40
CA GLN A 12 -28.50 4.01 4.53
C GLN A 12 -28.05 2.59 4.90
N ALA A 13 -28.98 1.68 5.21
CA ALA A 13 -28.61 0.32 5.65
C ALA A 13 -28.11 -0.61 4.52
N GLN A 14 -28.58 -0.40 3.29
CA GLN A 14 -28.26 -1.24 2.13
C GLN A 14 -28.06 -0.34 0.90
N PRO A 15 -26.96 0.43 0.84
CA PRO A 15 -26.71 1.28 -0.30
C PRO A 15 -26.51 0.47 -1.57
N ASP A 16 -26.96 1.02 -2.70
CA ASP A 16 -26.56 0.53 -4.01
C ASP A 16 -25.07 0.83 -4.21
N GLN A 17 -24.26 -0.24 -4.26
CA GLN A 17 -22.80 -0.14 -4.38
C GLN A 17 -22.37 0.59 -5.65
N ARG A 18 -23.19 0.55 -6.71
CA ARG A 18 -22.91 1.21 -7.99
C ARG A 18 -22.78 2.72 -7.87
N GLY A 19 -23.40 3.34 -6.87
CA GLY A 19 -23.35 4.79 -6.66
C GLY A 19 -22.35 5.23 -5.59
N ILE A 20 -21.66 4.32 -4.91
CA ILE A 20 -20.87 4.69 -3.72
C ILE A 20 -19.64 5.52 -4.08
N THR A 21 -18.91 5.18 -5.15
CA THR A 21 -17.75 6.00 -5.55
C THR A 21 -18.16 7.43 -5.89
N GLU A 22 -19.30 7.63 -6.57
CA GLU A 22 -19.79 8.97 -6.90
C GLU A 22 -20.12 9.77 -5.63
N ARG A 23 -20.70 9.12 -4.62
CA ARG A 23 -20.96 9.75 -3.31
C ARG A 23 -19.69 10.09 -2.56
N TYR A 24 -18.68 9.22 -2.59
CA TYR A 24 -17.37 9.53 -2.02
C TYR A 24 -16.69 10.71 -2.71
N VAL A 25 -16.82 10.81 -4.04
CA VAL A 25 -16.33 11.97 -4.81
C VAL A 25 -17.09 13.23 -4.43
N GLU A 26 -18.41 13.19 -4.32
CA GLU A 26 -19.22 14.35 -3.92
C GLU A 26 -18.82 14.86 -2.53
N GLU A 27 -18.69 13.97 -1.54
CA GLU A 27 -18.27 14.34 -0.18
C GLU A 27 -16.82 14.84 -0.16
N SER A 28 -15.91 14.22 -0.92
CA SER A 28 -14.52 14.67 -1.04
C SER A 28 -14.42 16.08 -1.64
N VAL A 29 -15.16 16.36 -2.72
CA VAL A 29 -15.21 17.69 -3.34
C VAL A 29 -15.78 18.72 -2.37
N ARG A 30 -16.86 18.37 -1.65
CA ARG A 30 -17.43 19.23 -0.63
C ARG A 30 -16.42 19.54 0.48
N PHE A 31 -15.75 18.52 0.98
CA PHE A 31 -14.70 18.65 1.98
C PHE A 31 -13.58 19.59 1.52
N LEU A 32 -13.07 19.42 0.29
CA LEU A 32 -12.03 20.29 -0.25
C LEU A 32 -12.49 21.75 -0.31
N ARG A 33 -13.72 22.02 -0.77
CA ARG A 33 -14.28 23.38 -0.85
C ARG A 33 -14.45 24.03 0.51
N GLU A 34 -14.97 23.27 1.49
CA GLU A 34 -15.22 23.75 2.85
C GLU A 34 -13.92 24.00 3.62
N ASN A 35 -12.84 23.30 3.28
CA ASN A 35 -11.55 23.38 3.96
C ASN A 35 -10.47 24.10 3.16
N LYS A 36 -10.79 24.74 2.04
CA LYS A 36 -9.80 25.36 1.13
C LYS A 36 -8.90 26.43 1.78
N ASP A 37 -9.33 27.02 2.89
CA ASP A 37 -8.61 28.08 3.59
C ASP A 37 -7.81 27.58 4.81
N GLN A 38 -7.72 26.25 5.00
CA GLN A 38 -6.94 25.62 6.09
C GLN A 38 -6.28 24.31 5.64
N PRO A 39 -5.22 23.85 6.31
CA PRO A 39 -4.65 22.53 6.05
C PRO A 39 -5.70 21.43 6.28
N PHE A 40 -5.69 20.40 5.43
CA PHE A 40 -6.63 19.29 5.52
C PHE A 40 -5.94 17.93 5.32
N PHE A 41 -6.58 16.89 5.83
CA PHE A 41 -6.23 15.50 5.56
C PHE A 41 -7.47 14.75 5.10
N LEU A 42 -7.45 14.24 3.86
CA LEU A 42 -8.52 13.45 3.28
C LEU A 42 -8.04 12.01 3.09
N TYR A 43 -8.59 11.09 3.85
CA TYR A 43 -8.41 9.65 3.63
C TYR A 43 -9.57 9.09 2.80
N LEU A 44 -9.36 8.99 1.49
CA LEU A 44 -10.33 8.43 0.55
C LEU A 44 -10.07 6.94 0.31
N ALA A 45 -10.69 6.10 1.14
CA ALA A 45 -10.64 4.65 0.98
C ALA A 45 -11.75 4.15 0.05
N HIS A 46 -11.43 3.92 -1.21
CA HIS A 46 -12.39 3.38 -2.18
C HIS A 46 -12.89 1.98 -1.76
N MET A 47 -14.18 1.72 -2.00
CA MET A 47 -14.74 0.37 -1.85
C MET A 47 -14.34 -0.53 -3.02
N HIS A 48 -14.36 0.01 -4.24
CA HIS A 48 -13.76 -0.67 -5.38
C HIS A 48 -12.25 -0.75 -5.17
N VAL A 49 -11.58 -1.81 -5.61
CA VAL A 49 -12.05 -2.90 -6.48
C VAL A 49 -12.37 -4.19 -5.70
N HIS A 50 -12.77 -4.08 -4.43
CA HIS A 50 -13.12 -5.26 -3.66
C HIS A 50 -14.41 -5.92 -4.17
N LEU A 51 -14.45 -7.25 -4.12
CA LEU A 51 -15.64 -8.04 -4.44
C LEU A 51 -16.79 -7.75 -3.45
N PRO A 52 -18.06 -7.91 -3.89
CA PRO A 52 -18.51 -8.18 -5.25
C PRO A 52 -18.38 -6.95 -6.18
N HIS A 53 -18.10 -7.19 -7.47
CA HIS A 53 -17.88 -6.11 -8.44
C HIS A 53 -19.20 -5.49 -8.91
N TYR A 54 -19.55 -4.33 -8.34
CA TYR A 54 -20.71 -3.53 -8.75
C TYR A 54 -20.33 -2.10 -9.15
N PRO A 55 -19.46 -1.89 -10.16
CA PRO A 55 -19.16 -0.55 -10.66
C PRO A 55 -20.38 0.10 -11.35
N PRO A 56 -20.42 1.44 -11.46
CA PRO A 56 -21.45 2.12 -12.22
C PRO A 56 -21.54 1.63 -13.67
N GLU A 57 -22.77 1.55 -14.17
CA GLU A 57 -23.09 0.98 -15.50
C GLU A 57 -22.32 1.64 -16.65
N ARG A 58 -22.05 2.96 -16.58
CA ARG A 58 -21.29 3.67 -17.61
C ARG A 58 -19.90 3.06 -17.82
N PHE A 59 -19.20 2.75 -16.73
CA PHE A 59 -17.86 2.17 -16.78
C PHE A 59 -17.88 0.72 -17.24
N VAL A 60 -18.95 -0.03 -16.89
CA VAL A 60 -19.12 -1.41 -17.39
C VAL A 60 -19.24 -1.44 -18.90
N ARG A 61 -19.99 -0.48 -19.49
CA ARG A 61 -20.19 -0.40 -20.94
C ARG A 61 -18.93 0.01 -21.70
N GLU A 62 -18.07 0.79 -21.06
CA GLU A 62 -16.84 1.33 -21.66
C GLU A 62 -15.62 0.43 -21.44
N SER A 63 -15.65 -0.46 -20.44
CA SER A 63 -14.45 -1.22 -20.07
C SER A 63 -14.16 -2.38 -21.03
N GLU A 64 -12.94 -2.38 -21.56
CA GLU A 64 -12.38 -3.49 -22.33
C GLU A 64 -11.78 -4.59 -21.43
N ASN A 65 -11.60 -4.31 -20.13
CA ASN A 65 -10.98 -5.20 -19.14
C ASN A 65 -12.01 -5.82 -18.18
N GLY A 66 -13.26 -5.96 -18.65
CA GLY A 66 -14.37 -6.53 -17.90
C GLY A 66 -14.76 -5.71 -16.66
N VAL A 67 -15.55 -6.33 -15.78
CA VAL A 67 -16.14 -5.62 -14.62
C VAL A 67 -15.09 -5.11 -13.62
N TYR A 68 -13.95 -5.79 -13.48
CA TYR A 68 -12.85 -5.28 -12.66
C TYR A 68 -12.26 -4.01 -13.26
N GLY A 69 -11.99 -4.02 -14.57
CA GLY A 69 -11.50 -2.85 -15.30
C GLY A 69 -12.45 -1.65 -15.21
N ALA A 70 -13.75 -1.90 -15.20
CA ALA A 70 -14.75 -0.87 -14.97
C ALA A 70 -14.64 -0.25 -13.56
N GLY A 71 -14.38 -1.07 -12.53
CA GLY A 71 -14.09 -0.57 -11.18
C GLY A 71 -12.82 0.28 -11.12
N VAL A 72 -11.74 -0.14 -11.81
CA VAL A 72 -10.50 0.64 -11.92
C VAL A 72 -10.76 1.97 -12.62
N ALA A 73 -11.44 1.97 -13.77
CA ALA A 73 -11.80 3.19 -14.50
C ALA A 73 -12.66 4.14 -13.67
N CYS A 74 -13.52 3.60 -12.79
CA CYS A 74 -14.31 4.40 -11.87
C CYS A 74 -13.45 5.12 -10.80
N ILE A 75 -12.41 4.46 -10.28
CA ILE A 75 -11.44 5.07 -9.35
C ILE A 75 -10.57 6.10 -10.08
N ASP A 76 -10.12 5.80 -11.29
CA ASP A 76 -9.34 6.71 -12.11
C ASP A 76 -10.12 8.01 -12.41
N TRP A 77 -11.38 7.88 -12.80
CA TRP A 77 -12.29 9.02 -12.95
C TRP A 77 -12.46 9.82 -11.65
N ALA A 78 -12.58 9.14 -10.51
CA ALA A 78 -12.69 9.82 -9.21
C ALA A 78 -11.45 10.66 -8.92
N ALA A 79 -10.24 10.13 -9.20
CA ALA A 79 -9.00 10.86 -9.07
C ALA A 79 -8.96 12.09 -10.00
N ASP A 80 -9.38 11.96 -11.26
CA ASP A 80 -9.45 13.09 -12.21
C ASP A 80 -10.35 14.23 -11.70
N VAL A 81 -11.53 13.90 -11.18
CA VAL A 81 -12.44 14.91 -10.57
C VAL A 81 -11.76 15.63 -9.40
N LEU A 82 -11.06 14.91 -8.53
CA LEU A 82 -10.37 15.53 -7.39
C LEU A 82 -9.19 16.39 -7.83
N PHE A 83 -8.41 15.98 -8.82
CA PHE A 83 -7.34 16.81 -9.38
C PHE A 83 -7.88 18.07 -10.06
N HIS A 84 -9.01 17.97 -10.76
CA HIS A 84 -9.69 19.14 -11.31
C HIS A 84 -10.12 20.11 -10.21
N GLU A 85 -10.71 19.59 -9.13
CA GLU A 85 -11.17 20.40 -8.01
C GLU A 85 -9.99 21.09 -7.30
N LEU A 86 -8.92 20.37 -6.97
CA LEU A 86 -7.69 20.92 -6.38
C LEU A 86 -7.11 22.06 -7.22
N LYS A 87 -7.05 21.88 -8.55
CA LYS A 87 -6.59 22.93 -9.48
C LYS A 87 -7.54 24.13 -9.48
N SER A 88 -8.84 23.90 -9.51
CA SER A 88 -9.84 24.97 -9.53
C SER A 88 -9.83 25.83 -8.26
N LEU A 89 -9.47 25.22 -7.12
CA LEU A 89 -9.34 25.89 -5.83
C LEU A 89 -7.95 26.52 -5.62
N GLY A 90 -7.00 26.31 -6.53
CA GLY A 90 -5.62 26.79 -6.39
C GLY A 90 -4.81 26.04 -5.33
N LEU A 91 -5.21 24.81 -4.98
CA LEU A 91 -4.59 23.97 -3.94
C LEU A 91 -3.60 22.94 -4.50
N ASP A 92 -3.62 22.71 -5.81
CA ASP A 92 -2.89 21.62 -6.47
C ASP A 92 -1.38 21.63 -6.18
N ASP A 93 -0.75 22.81 -6.16
CA ASP A 93 0.69 22.95 -5.98
C ASP A 93 1.14 22.66 -4.54
N ASP A 94 0.28 22.88 -3.55
CA ASP A 94 0.54 22.71 -2.12
C ASP A 94 -0.20 21.52 -1.49
N THR A 95 -0.59 20.54 -2.31
CA THR A 95 -1.26 19.31 -1.85
C THR A 95 -0.42 18.08 -2.18
N LEU A 96 -0.06 17.31 -1.15
CA LEU A 96 0.47 15.96 -1.33
C LEU A 96 -0.68 14.98 -1.58
N VAL A 97 -0.70 14.37 -2.76
CA VAL A 97 -1.59 13.26 -3.12
C VAL A 97 -0.81 11.95 -3.14
N ILE A 98 -1.26 10.97 -2.37
CA ILE A 98 -0.70 9.61 -2.32
C ILE A 98 -1.77 8.64 -2.85
N PHE A 99 -1.47 7.92 -3.92
CA PHE A 99 -2.30 6.85 -4.45
C PHE A 99 -1.62 5.50 -4.21
N THR A 100 -2.31 4.58 -3.51
CA THR A 100 -1.77 3.25 -3.20
C THR A 100 -2.89 2.22 -2.98
N SER A 101 -2.53 0.98 -2.64
CA SER A 101 -3.45 -0.12 -2.30
C SER A 101 -3.14 -0.72 -0.93
N ASP A 102 -4.11 -1.40 -0.32
CA ASP A 102 -3.98 -2.05 0.99
C ASP A 102 -3.33 -3.45 0.91
N ASN A 103 -3.41 -4.10 -0.24
CA ASN A 103 -2.77 -5.37 -0.57
C ASN A 103 -2.74 -5.61 -2.08
N GLY A 104 -2.08 -6.69 -2.50
CA GLY A 104 -2.06 -7.14 -3.88
C GLY A 104 -3.39 -7.73 -4.36
N SER A 105 -3.51 -7.94 -5.68
CA SER A 105 -4.71 -8.46 -6.32
C SER A 105 -5.02 -9.90 -5.92
N ARG A 106 -6.32 -10.25 -5.90
CA ARG A 106 -6.80 -11.64 -5.80
C ARG A 106 -6.53 -12.49 -7.05
N VAL A 107 -6.24 -11.84 -8.19
CA VAL A 107 -6.03 -12.44 -9.53
C VAL A 107 -7.07 -13.52 -9.89
N HIS A 108 -6.78 -14.41 -10.86
CA HIS A 108 -7.60 -15.59 -11.23
C HIS A 108 -9.10 -15.34 -11.46
N GLY A 109 -9.46 -14.18 -12.02
CA GLY A 109 -10.84 -13.82 -12.33
C GLY A 109 -11.62 -13.20 -11.16
N GLU A 110 -11.00 -13.08 -9.98
CA GLU A 110 -11.56 -12.42 -8.81
C GLU A 110 -11.02 -10.99 -8.60
N GLY A 111 -9.93 -10.64 -9.29
CA GLY A 111 -9.28 -9.33 -9.21
C GLY A 111 -8.52 -8.98 -10.48
N GLY A 112 -7.67 -7.94 -10.39
CA GLY A 112 -6.80 -7.48 -11.46
C GLY A 112 -5.50 -8.26 -11.57
N SER A 113 -4.48 -7.62 -12.12
CA SER A 113 -3.15 -8.20 -12.30
C SER A 113 -2.19 -7.80 -11.17
N ASN A 114 -1.26 -8.70 -10.82
CA ASN A 114 -0.06 -8.38 -10.02
C ASN A 114 1.19 -8.21 -10.89
N GLY A 115 1.03 -8.12 -12.22
CA GLY A 115 2.14 -8.02 -13.16
C GLY A 115 3.06 -9.26 -13.07
N PRO A 116 4.39 -9.08 -12.99
CA PRO A 116 5.34 -10.19 -12.90
C PRO A 116 5.42 -10.81 -11.50
N LEU A 117 4.75 -10.23 -10.50
CA LEU A 117 4.92 -10.61 -9.11
C LEU A 117 4.22 -11.93 -8.79
N ARG A 118 4.85 -12.75 -7.95
CA ARG A 118 4.34 -14.07 -7.58
C ARG A 118 3.13 -13.98 -6.67
N ALA A 119 2.16 -14.85 -6.94
CA ALA A 119 0.96 -15.06 -6.13
C ALA A 119 0.10 -13.80 -5.90
N THR A 120 -0.66 -13.78 -4.82
CA THR A 120 -1.93 -13.03 -4.72
C THR A 120 -2.18 -12.52 -3.30
N LYS A 121 -3.25 -11.73 -3.13
CA LYS A 121 -3.78 -11.28 -1.84
C LYS A 121 -3.76 -12.39 -0.78
N GLY A 122 -3.30 -12.03 0.43
CA GLY A 122 -3.28 -12.93 1.58
C GLY A 122 -2.06 -13.85 1.63
N THR A 123 -1.08 -13.61 0.76
CA THR A 123 0.23 -14.28 0.79
C THR A 123 1.35 -13.27 1.06
N THR A 124 2.50 -13.76 1.49
CA THR A 124 3.73 -12.97 1.73
C THR A 124 4.69 -13.00 0.54
N TRP A 125 4.24 -13.51 -0.61
CA TRP A 125 4.92 -13.32 -1.89
C TRP A 125 4.78 -11.85 -2.33
N GLU A 126 5.62 -11.40 -3.26
CA GLU A 126 5.60 -9.99 -3.72
C GLU A 126 4.21 -9.60 -4.25
N GLY A 127 3.49 -10.49 -4.95
CA GLY A 127 2.15 -10.21 -5.46
C GLY A 127 1.06 -10.13 -4.40
N GLY A 128 1.37 -10.45 -3.14
CA GLY A 128 0.43 -10.28 -2.02
C GLY A 128 0.56 -8.95 -1.28
N GLN A 129 1.76 -8.36 -1.25
CA GLN A 129 2.08 -7.21 -0.39
C GLN A 129 2.72 -6.02 -1.11
N ARG A 130 3.35 -6.21 -2.28
CA ARG A 130 3.86 -5.09 -3.07
C ARG A 130 2.73 -4.47 -3.87
N VAL A 131 2.53 -3.17 -3.68
CA VAL A 131 1.40 -2.41 -4.22
C VAL A 131 1.88 -1.25 -5.09
N PRO A 132 1.08 -0.76 -6.05
CA PRO A 132 1.38 0.49 -6.72
C PRO A 132 1.40 1.62 -5.68
N CYS A 133 2.36 2.54 -5.78
CA CYS A 133 2.41 3.73 -4.96
C CYS A 133 2.86 4.92 -5.82
N ILE A 134 2.02 5.94 -5.94
CA ILE A 134 2.30 7.17 -6.67
C ILE A 134 2.13 8.33 -5.69
N MET A 135 3.12 9.21 -5.62
CA MET A 135 3.06 10.43 -4.82
C MET A 135 3.23 11.64 -5.72
N ARG A 136 2.39 12.65 -5.54
CA ARG A 136 2.43 13.89 -6.31
C ARG A 136 2.26 15.08 -5.38
N TRP A 137 3.19 16.01 -5.48
CA TRP A 137 3.15 17.31 -4.80
C TRP A 137 3.95 18.28 -5.67
N PRO A 138 3.32 19.06 -6.57
CA PRO A 138 4.02 19.78 -7.63
C PRO A 138 5.15 20.69 -7.16
N ASP A 139 4.99 21.37 -6.02
CA ASP A 139 6.02 22.28 -5.49
C ASP A 139 7.17 21.55 -4.77
N LYS A 140 6.98 20.29 -4.34
CA LYS A 140 7.94 19.57 -3.47
C LYS A 140 8.51 18.28 -4.05
N ILE A 141 7.82 17.63 -4.98
CA ILE A 141 8.20 16.33 -5.55
C ILE A 141 8.59 16.53 -7.03
N PRO A 142 9.82 16.16 -7.42
CA PRO A 142 10.23 16.24 -8.81
C PRO A 142 9.36 15.37 -9.73
N ALA A 143 8.78 15.98 -10.76
CA ALA A 143 7.89 15.29 -11.69
C ALA A 143 8.62 14.19 -12.49
N GLY A 144 7.90 13.08 -12.75
CA GLY A 144 8.37 12.00 -13.63
C GLY A 144 9.54 11.18 -13.08
N LYS A 145 9.85 11.27 -11.78
CA LYS A 145 10.86 10.44 -11.13
C LYS A 145 10.30 9.10 -10.67
N THR A 146 11.19 8.12 -10.54
CA THR A 146 10.93 6.81 -9.94
C THR A 146 11.87 6.64 -8.76
N CYS A 147 11.36 6.13 -7.64
CA CYS A 147 12.14 5.71 -6.49
C CYS A 147 12.09 4.18 -6.38
N SER A 148 13.25 3.54 -6.35
CA SER A 148 13.37 2.08 -6.27
C SER A 148 13.66 1.59 -4.84
N GLU A 149 13.82 2.51 -3.90
CA GLU A 149 14.06 2.22 -2.49
C GLU A 149 12.83 1.56 -1.84
N LEU A 150 13.08 0.71 -0.84
CA LEU A 150 12.01 0.10 -0.07
C LEU A 150 11.28 1.15 0.76
N THR A 151 9.96 1.18 0.65
CA THR A 151 9.06 1.97 1.51
C THR A 151 7.93 1.08 1.98
N LEU A 152 7.39 1.40 3.16
CA LEU A 152 6.33 0.65 3.82
C LEU A 152 5.09 1.54 3.96
N SER A 153 3.89 0.96 3.96
CA SER A 153 2.67 1.71 4.25
C SER A 153 2.70 2.34 5.65
N MET A 154 3.42 1.72 6.59
CA MET A 154 3.64 2.24 7.95
C MET A 154 4.43 3.55 7.95
N ASP A 155 5.24 3.82 6.93
CA ASP A 155 6.02 5.07 6.81
C ASP A 155 5.13 6.30 6.63
N PHE A 156 3.89 6.12 6.15
CA PHE A 156 2.95 7.24 6.00
C PHE A 156 2.65 7.91 7.33
N TYR A 157 2.55 7.17 8.43
CA TYR A 157 2.22 7.77 9.72
C TYR A 157 3.24 8.83 10.17
N PRO A 158 4.52 8.50 10.40
CA PRO A 158 5.51 9.49 10.82
C PRO A 158 5.81 10.52 9.73
N THR A 159 5.76 10.14 8.45
CA THR A 159 6.00 11.07 7.33
C THR A 159 4.91 12.15 7.26
N LEU A 160 3.64 11.75 7.32
CA LEU A 160 2.52 12.69 7.28
C LEU A 160 2.43 13.52 8.56
N ALA A 161 2.77 12.94 9.73
CA ALA A 161 2.91 13.70 10.97
C ALA A 161 3.97 14.80 10.83
N ALA A 162 5.15 14.47 10.30
CA ALA A 162 6.22 15.45 10.08
C ALA A 162 5.85 16.53 9.06
N ILE A 163 5.12 16.18 7.98
CA ILE A 163 4.60 17.15 7.00
C ILE A 163 3.57 18.08 7.65
N GLY A 164 2.66 17.54 8.46
CA GLY A 164 1.63 18.31 9.16
C GLY A 164 2.12 19.04 10.41
N GLY A 165 3.39 18.92 10.78
CA GLY A 165 3.96 19.53 11.99
C GLY A 165 3.51 18.89 13.31
N ALA A 166 3.01 17.66 13.27
CA ALA A 166 2.63 16.89 14.45
C ALA A 166 3.81 16.10 15.03
N GLU A 167 3.79 15.87 16.34
CA GLU A 167 4.76 15.00 17.02
C GLU A 167 4.34 13.54 16.94
N VAL A 168 5.30 12.65 16.68
CA VAL A 168 5.11 11.20 16.74
C VAL A 168 5.29 10.74 18.18
N PRO A 169 4.40 9.88 18.73
CA PRO A 169 4.53 9.35 20.08
C PRO A 169 5.88 8.67 20.32
N THR A 170 6.48 8.94 21.48
CA THR A 170 7.76 8.35 21.93
C THR A 170 7.58 7.32 23.05
N ASP A 171 6.33 7.07 23.46
CA ASP A 171 5.96 6.12 24.52
C ASP A 171 5.78 4.68 24.01
N ARG A 172 5.93 4.46 22.71
CA ARG A 172 5.79 3.17 22.03
C ARG A 172 6.69 3.12 20.80
N ILE A 173 6.95 1.91 20.32
CA ILE A 173 7.68 1.70 19.07
C ILE A 173 6.79 2.09 17.90
N ILE A 174 7.36 2.85 16.96
CA ILE A 174 6.76 3.16 15.67
C ILE A 174 7.67 2.57 14.59
N ASP A 175 7.18 1.54 13.91
CA ASP A 175 7.94 0.81 12.89
C ASP A 175 8.17 1.66 11.64
N GLY A 176 7.15 2.43 11.26
CA GLY A 176 7.25 3.42 10.19
C GLY A 176 8.38 4.41 10.43
N LYS A 177 9.00 4.88 9.36
CA LYS A 177 10.05 5.89 9.37
C LYS A 177 9.66 7.09 8.52
N ASP A 178 10.23 8.25 8.83
CA ASP A 178 10.07 9.44 8.00
C ASP A 178 10.85 9.25 6.69
N ILE A 179 10.12 9.20 5.56
CA ILE A 179 10.67 8.99 4.22
C ILE A 179 10.65 10.26 3.37
N ARG A 180 10.50 11.46 3.97
CA ARG A 180 10.55 12.74 3.23
C ARG A 180 11.76 12.87 2.29
N PRO A 181 12.99 12.44 2.65
CA PRO A 181 14.11 12.48 1.72
C PRO A 181 13.86 11.70 0.41
N LEU A 182 13.20 10.54 0.50
CA LEU A 182 12.80 9.74 -0.68
C LEU A 182 11.70 10.43 -1.48
N ILE A 183 10.71 11.01 -0.80
CA ILE A 183 9.58 11.71 -1.41
C ILE A 183 10.05 12.92 -2.21
N HIS A 184 10.92 13.75 -1.63
CA HIS A 184 11.47 14.95 -2.27
C HIS A 184 12.54 14.63 -3.33
N GLY A 185 12.92 13.36 -3.48
CA GLY A 185 13.94 12.94 -4.44
C GLY A 185 15.33 13.51 -4.11
N GLU A 186 15.67 13.61 -2.83
CA GLU A 186 16.98 14.08 -2.38
C GLU A 186 18.09 13.17 -2.92
N GLU A 187 19.20 13.77 -3.38
CA GLU A 187 20.30 13.03 -3.98
C GLU A 187 20.95 12.09 -2.95
N GLY A 188 21.04 10.80 -3.30
CA GLY A 188 21.61 9.78 -2.42
C GLY A 188 20.71 9.32 -1.27
N ALA A 189 19.45 9.77 -1.22
CA ALA A 189 18.49 9.26 -0.27
C ALA A 189 18.27 7.75 -0.46
N THR A 190 18.33 7.00 0.64
CA THR A 190 18.13 5.54 0.68
C THR A 190 17.05 5.21 1.69
N THR A 191 16.48 4.01 1.58
CA THR A 191 15.49 3.53 2.56
C THR A 191 16.06 3.61 3.98
N PRO A 192 15.28 4.12 4.96
CA PRO A 192 15.68 4.09 6.36
C PRO A 192 15.54 2.68 6.99
N HIS A 193 15.02 1.71 6.23
CA HIS A 193 14.79 0.35 6.70
C HIS A 193 15.95 -0.56 6.33
N ASP A 194 16.61 -1.12 7.34
CA ASP A 194 17.59 -2.18 7.12
C ASP A 194 16.92 -3.48 6.61
N SER A 195 15.72 -3.80 7.12
CA SER A 195 14.98 -5.01 6.77
C SER A 195 13.46 -4.79 6.88
N PHE A 196 12.69 -5.62 6.18
CA PHE A 196 11.24 -5.73 6.32
C PHE A 196 10.83 -7.19 6.53
N PHE A 197 9.95 -7.42 7.50
CA PHE A 197 9.48 -8.75 7.90
C PHE A 197 8.06 -8.98 7.42
N TYR A 198 7.86 -10.08 6.70
CA TYR A 198 6.58 -10.43 6.10
C TYR A 198 5.85 -11.39 7.04
N TYR A 199 4.88 -10.85 7.76
CA TYR A 199 3.98 -11.63 8.61
C TYR A 199 2.77 -12.14 7.84
N LYS A 200 2.38 -13.38 8.13
CA LYS A 200 1.05 -13.89 7.86
C LYS A 200 0.33 -14.08 9.19
N ARG A 201 -0.59 -13.14 9.49
CA ARG A 201 -1.16 -12.99 10.83
C ARG A 201 -0.02 -12.76 11.84
N ASN A 202 0.18 -13.68 12.78
CA ASN A 202 1.19 -13.58 13.84
C ASN A 202 2.44 -14.44 13.58
N ALA A 203 2.56 -15.03 12.37
CA ALA A 203 3.68 -15.88 12.00
C ALA A 203 4.60 -15.16 11.01
N ILE A 204 5.91 -15.17 11.27
CA ILE A 204 6.90 -14.68 10.30
C ILE A 204 7.04 -15.70 9.18
N GLU A 205 6.82 -15.28 7.93
CA GLU A 205 7.02 -16.14 6.76
C GLU A 205 8.27 -15.77 5.96
N ALA A 206 8.65 -14.49 5.94
CA ALA A 206 9.82 -14.04 5.19
C ALA A 206 10.47 -12.77 5.76
N VAL A 207 11.70 -12.52 5.35
CA VAL A 207 12.43 -11.25 5.57
C VAL A 207 12.99 -10.76 4.24
N ARG A 208 12.98 -9.43 4.04
CA ARG A 208 13.73 -8.76 2.98
C ARG A 208 14.77 -7.83 3.59
N SER A 209 16.00 -7.87 3.08
CA SER A 209 17.04 -6.88 3.37
C SER A 209 17.82 -6.59 2.09
N GLY A 210 17.84 -5.33 1.68
CA GLY A 210 18.32 -4.92 0.36
C GLY A 210 17.59 -5.67 -0.77
N PRO A 211 18.33 -6.30 -1.72
CA PRO A 211 17.73 -7.03 -2.82
C PRO A 211 17.25 -8.43 -2.41
N TRP A 212 17.67 -8.94 -1.25
CA TRP A 212 17.47 -10.33 -0.87
C TRP A 212 16.18 -10.50 -0.08
N LYS A 213 15.39 -11.51 -0.46
CA LYS A 213 14.20 -11.93 0.27
C LYS A 213 14.27 -13.42 0.55
N LEU A 214 14.27 -13.77 1.84
CA LEU A 214 14.27 -15.15 2.32
C LEU A 214 12.89 -15.51 2.84
N HIS A 215 12.29 -16.55 2.29
CA HIS A 215 11.12 -17.21 2.84
C HIS A 215 11.55 -18.42 3.66
N ILE A 216 11.09 -18.45 4.91
CA ILE A 216 11.34 -19.56 5.85
C ILE A 216 10.12 -20.46 6.02
N ARG A 217 8.95 -19.97 5.60
CA ARG A 217 7.67 -20.63 5.82
C ARG A 217 6.61 -20.14 4.84
N LYS A 218 5.63 -21.00 4.54
CA LYS A 218 4.35 -20.66 3.94
C LYS A 218 3.25 -21.42 4.65
N ASP A 219 2.32 -20.70 5.27
CA ASP A 219 1.30 -21.27 6.14
C ASP A 219 1.97 -22.18 7.19
N ASP A 220 1.58 -23.44 7.27
CA ASP A 220 2.13 -24.38 8.25
C ASP A 220 3.43 -25.05 7.78
N GLN A 221 3.86 -24.83 6.54
CA GLN A 221 5.01 -25.52 5.93
C GLN A 221 6.28 -24.68 6.00
N GLU A 222 7.33 -25.22 6.64
CA GLU A 222 8.69 -24.68 6.55
C GLU A 222 9.24 -24.84 5.13
N ILE A 223 9.88 -23.78 4.64
CA ILE A 223 10.56 -23.75 3.34
C ILE A 223 11.90 -23.03 3.45
N GLY A 224 12.79 -23.26 2.49
CA GLY A 224 14.03 -22.50 2.34
C GLY A 224 14.10 -21.94 0.93
N GLU A 225 13.57 -20.73 0.74
CA GLU A 225 13.59 -20.09 -0.58
C GLU A 225 14.17 -18.69 -0.50
N LEU A 226 15.28 -18.46 -1.21
CA LEU A 226 15.96 -17.16 -1.28
C LEU A 226 15.87 -16.62 -2.70
N TYR A 227 15.49 -15.36 -2.82
CA TYR A 227 15.37 -14.65 -4.10
C TYR A 227 16.09 -13.31 -4.06
N ASN A 228 16.63 -12.90 -5.22
CA ASN A 228 17.11 -11.54 -5.43
C ASN A 228 16.06 -10.75 -6.23
N LEU A 229 15.40 -9.78 -5.59
CA LEU A 229 14.28 -9.05 -6.16
C LEU A 229 14.67 -7.99 -7.19
N GLU A 230 15.97 -7.67 -7.34
CA GLU A 230 16.41 -6.79 -8.43
C GLU A 230 16.48 -7.54 -9.76
N THR A 231 16.81 -8.83 -9.72
CA THR A 231 16.97 -9.67 -10.91
C THR A 231 15.82 -10.66 -11.12
N ASP A 232 15.03 -10.94 -10.08
CA ASP A 232 13.93 -11.91 -10.08
C ASP A 232 12.74 -11.43 -9.24
N LEU A 233 12.04 -10.40 -9.74
CA LEU A 233 10.81 -9.88 -9.14
C LEU A 233 9.68 -10.92 -9.01
N GLY A 234 9.71 -11.95 -9.85
CA GLY A 234 8.70 -13.00 -9.88
C GLY A 234 9.00 -14.14 -8.90
N GLU A 235 10.08 -14.06 -8.12
CA GLU A 235 10.46 -15.09 -7.13
C GLU A 235 10.42 -16.50 -7.78
N THR A 236 11.09 -16.64 -8.93
CA THR A 236 11.05 -17.82 -9.80
C THR A 236 12.28 -18.72 -9.71
N SER A 237 13.44 -18.17 -9.34
CA SER A 237 14.71 -18.89 -9.25
C SER A 237 15.21 -18.92 -7.81
N ASN A 238 14.90 -20.00 -7.09
CA ASN A 238 15.39 -20.20 -5.73
C ASN A 238 16.92 -20.39 -5.73
N VAL A 239 17.64 -19.50 -5.07
CA VAL A 239 19.11 -19.53 -4.94
C VAL A 239 19.58 -19.79 -3.50
N PHE A 240 18.72 -20.35 -2.64
CA PHE A 240 18.99 -20.60 -1.22
C PHE A 240 20.32 -21.34 -0.97
N ASP A 241 20.53 -22.48 -1.63
CA ASP A 241 21.75 -23.29 -1.44
C ASP A 241 23.02 -22.66 -2.03
N GLN A 242 22.87 -21.64 -2.88
CA GLN A 242 23.97 -20.97 -3.57
C GLN A 242 24.55 -19.81 -2.76
N HIS A 243 23.82 -19.30 -1.76
CA HIS A 243 24.20 -18.14 -0.95
C HIS A 243 24.04 -18.39 0.56
N PRO A 244 24.72 -19.39 1.14
CA PRO A 244 24.57 -19.78 2.54
C PRO A 244 24.94 -18.66 3.53
N GLU A 245 25.84 -17.75 3.15
CA GLU A 245 26.18 -16.58 3.93
C GLU A 245 25.01 -15.59 4.05
N ILE A 246 24.30 -15.35 2.95
CA ILE A 246 23.15 -14.44 2.92
C ILE A 246 21.98 -15.03 3.70
N VAL A 247 21.72 -16.33 3.53
CA VAL A 247 20.69 -17.04 4.29
C VAL A 247 20.96 -16.91 5.80
N ARG A 248 22.20 -17.13 6.24
CA ARG A 248 22.58 -17.03 7.65
C ARG A 248 22.36 -15.62 8.21
N ASP A 249 22.72 -14.59 7.45
CA ASP A 249 22.54 -13.19 7.87
C ASP A 249 21.04 -12.83 7.97
N LEU A 250 20.22 -13.27 7.02
CA LEU A 250 18.77 -13.06 7.03
C LEU A 250 18.07 -13.87 8.14
N MET A 251 18.51 -15.09 8.42
CA MET A 251 18.02 -15.89 9.55
C MET A 251 18.32 -15.20 10.88
N ALA A 252 19.51 -14.61 11.06
CA ALA A 252 19.83 -13.86 12.27
C ALA A 252 18.90 -12.65 12.47
N LYS A 253 18.51 -11.97 11.39
CA LYS A 253 17.51 -10.88 11.44
C LYS A 253 16.12 -11.39 11.82
N ILE A 254 15.69 -12.53 11.27
CA ILE A 254 14.44 -13.19 11.67
C ILE A 254 14.46 -13.51 13.16
N ASP A 255 15.53 -14.14 13.64
CA ASP A 255 15.63 -14.54 15.05
C ASP A 255 15.61 -13.32 15.98
N ALA A 256 16.22 -12.21 15.58
CA ALA A 256 16.11 -10.94 16.32
C ALA A 256 14.66 -10.42 16.33
N CYS A 257 13.98 -10.39 15.18
CA CYS A 257 12.58 -9.94 15.09
C CYS A 257 11.63 -10.79 15.93
N ARG A 258 11.81 -12.11 15.94
CA ARG A 258 11.03 -13.03 16.79
C ARG A 258 11.09 -12.68 18.25
N GLN A 259 12.28 -12.31 18.74
CA GLN A 259 12.48 -11.95 20.14
C GLN A 259 11.92 -10.56 20.49
N ASP A 260 11.71 -9.71 19.49
CA ASP A 260 11.23 -8.34 19.66
C ASP A 260 9.69 -8.27 19.63
N ILE A 261 9.05 -8.85 18.61
CA ILE A 261 7.60 -8.70 18.37
C ILE A 261 6.83 -10.02 18.30
N GLY A 262 7.49 -11.15 18.57
CA GLY A 262 6.87 -12.47 18.67
C GLY A 262 6.76 -13.23 17.33
N ASP A 263 6.51 -14.53 17.43
CA ASP A 263 6.22 -15.42 16.29
C ASP A 263 5.45 -16.66 16.77
N ASP A 264 4.14 -16.68 16.51
CA ASP A 264 3.25 -17.79 16.91
C ASP A 264 3.73 -19.12 16.31
N ALA A 265 4.34 -19.07 15.11
CA ALA A 265 4.84 -20.26 14.41
C ALA A 265 6.04 -20.91 15.11
N ALA A 266 6.75 -20.13 15.94
CA ALA A 266 7.86 -20.57 16.78
C ALA A 266 7.47 -20.68 18.27
N GLY A 267 6.24 -20.32 18.64
CA GLY A 267 5.78 -20.28 20.04
C GLY A 267 6.47 -19.21 20.88
N ILE A 268 6.89 -18.10 20.25
CA ILE A 268 7.56 -16.98 20.92
C ILE A 268 6.54 -15.85 21.08
N GLU A 269 6.27 -15.44 22.32
CA GLU A 269 5.46 -14.26 22.62
C GLU A 269 6.30 -12.98 22.47
N GLY A 270 5.70 -11.96 21.88
CA GLY A 270 6.26 -10.60 21.74
C GLY A 270 5.57 -9.58 22.65
#